data_AF-A0AAD5SZS6-F1
#
_entry.id   AF-A0AAD5SZS6-F1
#
_cell.length_a   1.000
_cell.length_b   1.000
_cell.length_c   1.000
_cell.angle_alpha   90.00
_cell.angle_beta   90.00
_cell.angle_gamma   90.00
#
_symmetry.space_group_name_H-M   'P 1'
#
loop_
_entity.id
_entity.type
_entity.pdbx_description
1 polymer ?
#
loop_
_entity_poly.entity_id
_entity_poly.type
_entity_poly.pdbx_seq_one_letter_code
_entity_poly.pdbx_strand_id
1 'polypeptide(L)'
;MAPSTKEKKEKKPSKSATKNAKGKAIAIGATASTGVENVAEELRKLVIDPNRSAAGVLTSQKDSRDIKVEGFSLMYYSQILVTDSTLEFNYGRRYGLLGPNGCEIYEHEKLIWTFKGKSTFLKCLAAREVPIPDHIDIYLLNEEYPPTEMTALEAVIEFAEKEIK
;
A
#
# COMPACT_ATOMS: atom_id res chain seq x y z
N MET A 1 -40.11 -3.94 -43.55
CA MET A 1 -38.79 -4.54 -43.85
C MET A 1 -38.10 -3.69 -44.91
N ALA A 2 -36.89 -3.25 -44.61
CA ALA A 2 -36.11 -2.28 -45.37
C ALA A 2 -35.57 -2.86 -46.72
N PRO A 3 -35.28 -1.99 -47.71
CA PRO A 3 -34.75 -2.34 -49.03
C PRO A 3 -33.20 -2.28 -49.11
N SER A 4 -32.64 -2.94 -50.12
CA SER A 4 -31.21 -3.08 -50.38
C SER A 4 -30.64 -2.06 -51.37
N THR A 5 -29.52 -1.46 -50.94
CA THR A 5 -28.25 -1.16 -51.67
C THR A 5 -28.18 -0.10 -52.80
N LYS A 6 -27.35 0.94 -52.55
CA LYS A 6 -26.75 1.87 -53.52
C LYS A 6 -25.24 1.59 -53.71
N GLU A 7 -24.83 1.68 -54.97
CA GLU A 7 -23.54 1.97 -55.63
C GLU A 7 -22.47 2.77 -54.85
N LYS A 8 -21.16 2.89 -55.17
CA LYS A 8 -20.15 2.30 -56.11
C LYS A 8 -18.90 3.24 -56.03
N LYS A 9 -17.65 2.74 -55.99
CA LYS A 9 -16.46 3.22 -56.78
C LYS A 9 -15.08 2.78 -56.20
N GLU A 10 -14.28 2.20 -57.10
CA GLU A 10 -12.88 1.78 -56.98
C GLU A 10 -11.85 2.88 -57.34
N LYS A 11 -10.59 2.79 -56.85
CA LYS A 11 -9.32 2.73 -57.65
C LYS A 11 -8.04 2.98 -56.81
N LYS A 12 -7.01 2.09 -56.97
CA LYS A 12 -5.55 2.25 -56.68
C LYS A 12 -4.81 2.75 -57.97
N PRO A 13 -3.45 2.94 -58.08
CA PRO A 13 -2.30 3.14 -57.15
C PRO A 13 -1.30 4.30 -57.56
N SER A 14 -0.27 4.64 -56.77
CA SER A 14 1.15 4.94 -57.20
C SER A 14 2.08 5.38 -56.03
N LYS A 15 3.41 5.34 -56.24
CA LYS A 15 4.55 5.18 -55.30
C LYS A 15 5.28 6.49 -54.87
N SER A 16 6.11 6.36 -53.80
CA SER A 16 7.37 7.09 -53.38
C SER A 16 7.25 7.67 -51.95
N ALA A 17 8.21 7.68 -51.00
CA ALA A 17 9.65 7.38 -50.95
C ALA A 17 10.11 7.04 -49.49
N THR A 18 11.14 6.18 -49.38
CA THR A 18 12.31 6.13 -48.45
C THR A 18 12.28 6.78 -47.05
N LYS A 19 12.56 5.99 -45.98
CA LYS A 19 13.79 6.10 -45.12
C LYS A 19 13.83 5.08 -43.97
N ASN A 20 15.00 4.43 -43.84
CA ASN A 20 15.42 3.51 -42.80
C ASN A 20 15.66 4.20 -41.44
N ALA A 21 15.34 3.52 -40.32
CA ALA A 21 16.09 3.64 -39.07
C ALA A 21 15.89 2.39 -38.16
N LYS A 22 16.92 1.56 -38.19
CA LYS A 22 17.36 0.51 -37.24
C LYS A 22 16.68 0.49 -35.85
N GLY A 23 15.83 -0.51 -35.61
CA GLY A 23 15.53 -1.00 -34.25
C GLY A 23 16.68 -1.86 -33.76
N LYS A 24 17.55 -1.28 -32.92
CA LYS A 24 18.66 -1.98 -32.29
C LYS A 24 18.10 -2.84 -31.15
N ALA A 25 18.12 -4.16 -31.34
CA ALA A 25 17.94 -5.12 -30.26
C ALA A 25 18.99 -4.84 -29.17
N ILE A 26 18.55 -4.63 -27.93
CA ILE A 26 19.41 -4.68 -26.76
C ILE A 26 19.04 -5.95 -26.01
N ALA A 27 19.86 -6.97 -26.21
CA ALA A 27 19.91 -8.13 -25.35
C ALA A 27 20.33 -7.68 -23.96
N ILE A 28 19.48 -7.90 -22.95
CA ILE A 28 19.88 -7.76 -21.55
C ILE A 28 20.49 -9.11 -21.16
N GLY A 29 21.82 -9.15 -21.32
CA GLY A 29 22.65 -10.23 -20.81
C GLY A 29 22.68 -10.20 -19.30
N ALA A 30 22.62 -11.40 -18.72
CA ALA A 30 22.86 -11.66 -17.32
C ALA A 30 24.24 -11.15 -16.90
N THR A 31 24.31 -10.35 -15.82
CA THR A 31 25.46 -10.27 -14.89
C THR A 31 25.13 -9.36 -13.69
N ALA A 32 25.50 -9.84 -12.49
CA ALA A 32 25.52 -9.17 -11.17
C ALA A 32 24.21 -9.11 -10.34
N SER A 33 23.96 -10.20 -9.62
CA SER A 33 22.84 -10.50 -8.72
C SER A 33 23.10 -10.13 -7.25
N THR A 34 23.49 -8.88 -6.96
CA THR A 34 23.64 -8.42 -5.56
C THR A 34 23.22 -6.97 -5.32
N GLY A 35 23.24 -6.10 -6.34
CA GLY A 35 22.75 -4.72 -6.22
C GLY A 35 21.23 -4.61 -6.40
N VAL A 36 20.61 -5.56 -7.09
CA VAL A 36 19.19 -5.50 -7.45
C VAL A 36 18.31 -5.97 -6.28
N GLU A 37 18.77 -6.92 -5.45
CA GLU A 37 18.03 -7.33 -4.25
C GLU A 37 17.91 -6.19 -3.23
N ASN A 38 18.98 -5.43 -2.97
CA ASN A 38 18.96 -4.33 -1.99
C ASN A 38 17.99 -3.21 -2.40
N VAL A 39 18.01 -2.83 -3.68
CA VAL A 39 17.07 -1.82 -4.21
C VAL A 39 15.63 -2.35 -4.19
N ALA A 40 15.42 -3.64 -4.47
CA ALA A 40 14.09 -4.24 -4.40
C ALA A 40 13.56 -4.32 -2.96
N GLU A 41 14.42 -4.56 -1.96
CA GLU A 41 14.06 -4.55 -0.55
C GLU A 41 13.75 -3.14 -0.03
N GLU A 42 14.53 -2.13 -0.43
CA GLU A 42 14.23 -0.74 -0.12
C GLU A 42 12.94 -0.27 -0.77
N LEU A 43 12.67 -0.66 -2.02
CA LEU A 43 11.43 -0.34 -2.71
C LEU A 43 10.22 -1.01 -2.04
N ARG A 44 10.35 -2.24 -1.53
CA ARG A 44 9.29 -2.94 -0.78
C ARG A 44 8.95 -2.25 0.55
N LYS A 45 9.91 -1.58 1.20
CA LYS A 45 9.64 -0.80 2.42
C LYS A 45 8.92 0.52 2.13
N LEU A 46 9.13 1.09 0.94
CA LEU A 46 8.49 2.34 0.51
C LEU A 46 7.15 2.14 -0.19
N VAL A 47 6.92 0.96 -0.78
CA VAL A 47 5.66 0.62 -1.41
C VAL A 47 4.68 0.18 -0.33
N ILE A 48 3.67 1.02 -0.11
CA ILE A 48 2.40 0.67 0.55
C ILE A 48 2.04 -0.76 0.14
N ASP A 49 1.87 -1.66 1.13
CA ASP A 49 1.62 -3.09 0.91
C ASP A 49 0.61 -3.27 -0.25
N PRO A 50 1.02 -3.77 -1.43
CA PRO A 50 0.17 -3.76 -2.63
C PRO A 50 -1.06 -4.66 -2.51
N ASN A 51 -1.10 -5.47 -1.44
CA ASN A 51 -2.17 -6.39 -1.13
C ASN A 51 -3.22 -5.78 -0.20
N ARG A 52 -3.09 -4.50 0.20
CA ARG A 52 -4.02 -3.80 1.09
C ARG A 52 -4.64 -2.62 0.37
N SER A 53 -5.95 -2.46 0.53
CA SER A 53 -6.69 -1.30 0.03
C SER A 53 -7.61 -0.82 1.13
N ALA A 54 -7.52 0.46 1.47
CA ALA A 54 -8.40 1.11 2.42
C ALA A 54 -9.01 2.35 1.79
N ALA A 55 -10.29 2.58 2.11
CA ALA A 55 -11.00 3.78 1.71
C ALA A 55 -11.73 4.35 2.93
N GLY A 56 -11.81 5.67 3.00
CA GLY A 56 -12.54 6.38 4.04
C GLY A 56 -12.49 7.88 3.78
N VAL A 57 -13.50 8.60 4.26
CA VAL A 57 -13.57 10.05 4.13
C VAL A 57 -13.42 10.68 5.51
N LEU A 58 -12.44 11.58 5.65
CA LEU A 58 -12.27 12.37 6.85
C LEU A 58 -13.42 13.38 6.95
N THR A 59 -14.25 13.26 7.99
CA THR A 59 -15.36 14.19 8.27
C THR A 59 -15.08 15.10 9.47
N SER A 60 -14.00 14.85 10.23
CA SER A 60 -13.56 15.79 11.27
C SER A 60 -12.98 17.08 10.68
N GLN A 61 -13.03 18.16 11.48
CA GLN A 61 -12.41 19.42 11.13
C GLN A 61 -10.88 19.26 11.06
N LYS A 62 -10.26 19.86 10.05
CA LYS A 62 -8.80 19.75 9.79
C LYS A 62 -7.93 20.19 10.96
N ASP A 63 -8.37 21.15 11.75
CA ASP A 63 -7.63 21.66 12.92
C ASP A 63 -7.98 20.92 14.22
N SER A 64 -8.92 19.98 14.17
CA SER A 64 -9.33 19.23 15.35
C SER A 64 -8.27 18.20 15.74
N ARG A 65 -8.16 17.94 17.05
CA ARG A 65 -7.37 16.82 17.58
C ARG A 65 -8.13 15.49 17.51
N ASP A 66 -9.43 15.54 17.23
CA ASP A 66 -10.28 14.37 17.08
C ASP A 66 -10.27 13.89 15.62
N ILE A 67 -10.16 12.58 15.43
CA ILE A 67 -10.20 11.93 14.12
C ILE A 67 -11.56 11.28 13.94
N LYS A 68 -12.28 11.68 12.89
CA LYS A 68 -13.53 11.04 12.49
C LYS A 68 -13.49 10.70 11.02
N VAL A 69 -13.56 9.40 10.72
CA VAL A 69 -13.55 8.86 9.37
C VAL A 69 -14.83 8.09 9.14
N GLU A 70 -15.59 8.48 8.13
CA GLU A 70 -16.82 7.81 7.73
C GLU A 70 -16.60 6.96 6.48
N GLY A 71 -17.39 5.89 6.36
CA GLY A 71 -17.29 4.95 5.22
C GLY A 71 -15.95 4.22 5.18
N PHE A 72 -15.35 3.93 6.34
CA PHE A 72 -14.11 3.19 6.40
C PHE A 72 -14.34 1.73 5.97
N SER A 73 -13.69 1.35 4.89
CA SER A 73 -13.63 -0.01 4.36
C SER A 73 -12.17 -0.43 4.23
N LEU A 74 -11.89 -1.68 4.61
CA LEU A 74 -10.56 -2.28 4.56
C LEU A 74 -10.63 -3.64 3.88
N MET A 75 -9.89 -3.75 2.79
CA MET A 75 -9.72 -4.98 2.03
C MET A 75 -8.26 -5.42 2.11
N TYR A 76 -8.05 -6.71 2.31
CA TYR A 76 -6.73 -7.33 2.29
C TYR A 76 -6.78 -8.57 1.39
N TYR A 77 -5.96 -8.58 0.35
CA TYR A 77 -6.08 -9.49 -0.79
C TYR A 77 -7.52 -9.51 -1.33
N SER A 78 -8.16 -10.69 -1.33
CA SER A 78 -9.54 -10.90 -1.79
C SER A 78 -10.55 -10.95 -0.64
N GLN A 79 -10.16 -10.58 0.58
CA GLN A 79 -11.02 -10.63 1.76
C GLN A 79 -11.34 -9.23 2.25
N ILE A 80 -12.62 -9.00 2.51
CA ILE A 80 -13.11 -7.79 3.15
C ILE A 80 -12.97 -7.98 4.65
N LEU A 81 -12.13 -7.15 5.29
CA LEU A 81 -11.93 -7.20 6.73
C LEU A 81 -12.92 -6.29 7.48
N VAL A 82 -13.16 -5.10 6.91
CA VAL A 82 -14.06 -4.10 7.46
C VAL A 82 -14.85 -3.47 6.31
N THR A 83 -16.15 -3.29 6.51
CA THR A 83 -17.07 -2.74 5.51
C THR A 83 -17.85 -1.56 6.09
N ASP A 84 -17.82 -0.41 5.42
CA ASP A 84 -18.61 0.80 5.69
C ASP A 84 -18.77 1.15 7.18
N SER A 85 -17.66 1.10 7.92
CA SER A 85 -17.64 1.43 9.35
C SER A 85 -17.27 2.89 9.59
N THR A 86 -17.63 3.41 10.75
CA THR A 86 -17.23 4.75 11.21
C THR A 86 -16.12 4.64 12.25
N LEU A 87 -14.97 5.24 11.99
CA LEU A 87 -13.86 5.32 12.95
C LEU A 87 -13.89 6.67 13.65
N GLU A 88 -13.97 6.65 14.98
CA GLU A 88 -13.96 7.85 15.82
C GLU A 88 -12.90 7.71 16.91
N PHE A 89 -11.83 8.51 16.81
CA PHE A 89 -10.79 8.60 17.82
C PHE A 89 -10.80 10.01 18.42
N ASN A 90 -11.32 10.11 19.64
CA ASN A 90 -11.33 11.37 20.37
C ASN A 90 -10.03 11.52 21.18
N TYR A 91 -9.53 12.75 21.23
CA TYR A 91 -8.32 13.08 21.96
C TYR A 91 -8.44 12.73 23.46
N GLY A 92 -7.38 12.14 24.01
CA GLY A 92 -7.31 11.74 25.41
C GLY A 92 -8.06 10.44 25.77
N ARG A 93 -8.65 9.74 24.80
CA ARG A 93 -9.29 8.44 25.01
C ARG A 93 -8.35 7.29 24.64
N ARG A 94 -8.52 6.15 25.32
CA ARG A 94 -7.77 4.91 25.07
C ARG A 94 -8.73 3.88 24.53
N TYR A 95 -8.45 3.37 23.34
CA TYR A 95 -9.30 2.40 22.65
C TYR A 95 -8.60 1.05 22.59
N GLY A 96 -9.36 -0.02 22.79
CA GLY A 96 -8.91 -1.40 22.60
C GLY A 96 -9.60 -2.00 21.40
N LEU A 97 -8.84 -2.59 20.47
CA LEU A 97 -9.40 -3.35 19.37
C LEU A 97 -9.51 -4.83 19.76
N LEU A 98 -10.73 -5.28 20.03
CA LEU A 98 -11.02 -6.67 20.34
C LEU A 98 -11.77 -7.34 19.19
N GLY A 99 -11.55 -8.63 19.03
CA GLY A 99 -12.21 -9.46 18.02
C GLY A 99 -11.56 -10.82 17.95
N PRO A 100 -12.16 -11.79 17.25
CA PRO A 100 -11.54 -13.08 17.01
C PRO A 100 -10.20 -12.94 16.27
N ASN A 101 -9.33 -13.92 16.46
CA ASN A 101 -8.01 -13.94 15.80
C ASN A 101 -8.17 -14.52 14.39
N GLY A 102 -8.17 -13.64 13.38
CA GLY A 102 -8.09 -13.98 11.96
C GLY A 102 -9.44 -14.28 11.28
N CYS A 103 -9.49 -14.01 9.96
CA CYS A 103 -10.30 -14.75 9.01
C CYS A 103 -9.45 -15.94 8.54
N GLU A 104 -10.02 -17.14 8.49
CA GLU A 104 -9.33 -18.33 7.99
C GLU A 104 -8.92 -18.11 6.51
N ILE A 105 -7.63 -18.23 6.23
CA ILE A 105 -7.11 -18.32 4.86
C ILE A 105 -6.34 -19.63 4.78
N TYR A 106 -6.89 -20.60 4.06
CA TYR A 106 -6.18 -21.81 3.68
C TYR A 106 -5.44 -21.52 2.37
N GLU A 107 -4.11 -21.51 2.40
CA GLU A 107 -3.29 -21.53 1.18
C GLU A 107 -2.35 -22.75 1.28
N HIS A 108 -2.50 -23.68 0.33
CA HIS A 108 -1.69 -24.90 0.21
C HIS A 108 -1.52 -25.73 1.50
N GLU A 109 -2.63 -26.14 2.14
CA GLU A 109 -2.66 -27.03 3.33
C GLU A 109 -1.77 -26.61 4.52
N LYS A 110 -1.16 -25.43 4.47
CA LYS A 110 -0.23 -24.95 5.47
C LYS A 110 -0.92 -23.88 6.30
N LEU A 111 -1.15 -24.21 7.56
CA LEU A 111 -1.80 -23.33 8.52
C LEU A 111 -0.79 -22.26 8.97
N ILE A 112 -0.70 -21.18 8.19
CA ILE A 112 0.07 -20.00 8.58
C ILE A 112 -0.82 -19.20 9.52
N TRP A 113 -0.64 -19.35 10.83
CA TRP A 113 -1.25 -18.46 11.82
C TRP A 113 -0.74 -17.05 11.55
N THR A 114 -1.57 -16.20 10.97
CA THR A 114 -1.28 -14.78 10.91
C THR A 114 -2.52 -14.05 11.40
N PHE A 115 -2.33 -13.21 12.41
CA PHE A 115 -3.34 -12.34 13.03
C PHE A 115 -3.78 -11.20 12.07
N LYS A 116 -4.14 -11.54 10.82
CA LYS A 116 -4.30 -10.64 9.66
C LYS A 116 -5.49 -9.67 9.74
N GLY A 117 -6.42 -9.80 10.67
CA GLY A 117 -7.55 -8.86 10.76
C GLY A 117 -7.14 -7.57 11.47
N LYS A 118 -6.91 -7.69 12.78
CA LYS A 118 -6.62 -6.56 13.68
C LYS A 118 -5.27 -5.90 13.39
N SER A 119 -4.21 -6.69 13.18
CA SER A 119 -2.89 -6.14 12.88
C SER A 119 -2.86 -5.41 11.54
N THR A 120 -3.61 -5.88 10.54
CA THR A 120 -3.69 -5.19 9.23
C THR A 120 -4.44 -3.87 9.33
N PHE A 121 -5.48 -3.80 10.16
CA PHE A 121 -6.14 -2.53 10.48
C PHE A 121 -5.18 -1.52 11.12
N LEU A 122 -4.38 -1.94 12.10
CA LEU A 122 -3.39 -1.06 12.74
C LEU A 122 -2.30 -0.61 11.75
N LYS A 123 -1.83 -1.52 10.88
CA LYS A 123 -0.85 -1.20 9.81
C LYS A 123 -1.40 -0.22 8.79
N CYS A 124 -2.66 -0.35 8.40
CA CYS A 124 -3.36 0.58 7.51
C CYS A 124 -3.37 2.01 8.07
N LEU A 125 -3.73 2.15 9.35
CA LEU A 125 -3.74 3.44 10.03
C LEU A 125 -2.34 4.05 10.12
N ALA A 126 -1.33 3.24 10.48
CA ALA A 126 0.06 3.68 10.59
C ALA A 126 0.64 4.15 9.26
N ALA A 127 0.29 3.47 8.17
CA ALA A 127 0.70 3.84 6.82
C ALA A 127 -0.04 5.08 6.27
N ARG A 128 -0.94 5.70 7.04
CA ARG A 128 -1.80 6.82 6.61
C ARG A 128 -2.56 6.54 5.30
N GLU A 129 -3.00 5.29 5.11
CA GLU A 129 -3.87 4.92 3.96
C GLU A 129 -5.27 5.53 4.08
N VAL A 130 -5.66 5.85 5.31
CA VAL A 130 -6.86 6.62 5.63
C VAL A 130 -6.48 8.09 5.76
N PRO A 131 -7.29 9.04 5.26
CA PRO A 131 -7.00 10.46 5.45
C PRO A 131 -6.98 10.80 6.94
N ILE A 132 -5.80 11.15 7.44
CA ILE A 132 -5.56 11.60 8.81
C ILE A 132 -4.88 12.97 8.74
N PRO A 133 -5.27 13.96 9.56
CA PRO A 133 -4.64 15.27 9.56
C PRO A 133 -3.13 15.24 9.82
N ASP A 134 -2.39 16.13 9.15
CA ASP A 134 -0.91 16.14 9.18
C ASP A 134 -0.32 16.45 10.56
N HIS A 135 -1.06 17.17 11.41
CA HIS A 135 -0.63 17.51 12.77
C HIS A 135 -0.76 16.34 13.77
N ILE A 136 -1.26 15.18 13.33
CA ILE A 136 -1.38 13.98 14.15
C ILE A 136 -0.38 12.94 13.69
N ASP A 137 0.59 12.64 14.54
CA ASP A 137 1.57 11.59 14.31
C ASP A 137 1.05 10.24 14.81
N ILE A 138 1.37 9.19 14.06
CA ILE A 138 0.94 7.82 14.33
C ILE A 138 2.18 6.95 14.43
N TYR A 139 2.38 6.35 15.60
CA TYR A 139 3.45 5.41 15.83
C TYR A 139 2.88 4.01 16.00
N LEU A 140 3.30 3.10 15.13
CA LEU A 140 2.97 1.68 15.24
C LEU A 140 4.19 0.88 15.64
N LEU A 141 4.17 0.38 16.87
CA LEU A 141 5.18 -0.55 17.35
C LEU A 141 4.92 -1.93 16.74
N ASN A 142 5.71 -2.28 15.71
CA ASN A 142 5.63 -3.57 15.02
C ASN A 142 6.66 -4.59 15.52
N GLU A 143 7.88 -4.12 15.79
CA GLU A 143 9.03 -4.95 16.10
C GLU A 143 9.80 -4.36 17.28
N GLU A 144 10.54 -5.22 17.97
CA GLU A 144 11.42 -4.84 19.06
C GLU A 144 12.73 -4.26 18.52
N TYR A 145 13.44 -3.53 19.38
CA TYR A 145 14.78 -3.04 19.04
C TYR A 145 15.74 -4.23 18.87
N PRO A 146 16.66 -4.21 17.87
CA PRO A 146 17.59 -5.30 17.65
C PRO A 146 18.46 -5.57 18.88
N PRO A 147 18.91 -6.83 19.05
CA PRO A 147 19.74 -7.19 20.19
C PRO A 147 21.05 -6.40 20.15
N THR A 148 21.30 -5.65 21.22
CA THR A 148 22.48 -4.81 21.37
C THR A 148 22.97 -4.86 22.82
N GLU A 149 24.27 -4.70 23.02
CA GLU A 149 24.90 -4.65 24.35
C GLU A 149 24.76 -3.27 25.03
N MET A 150 24.17 -2.29 24.33
CA MET A 150 23.90 -0.96 24.85
C MET A 150 22.75 -0.99 25.85
N THR A 151 22.76 -0.07 26.81
CA THR A 151 21.62 0.07 27.71
C THR A 151 20.42 0.67 26.96
N ALA A 152 19.20 0.39 27.45
CA ALA A 152 17.97 0.89 26.80
C ALA A 152 17.92 2.42 26.68
N LEU A 153 18.50 3.15 27.64
CA LEU A 153 18.56 4.61 27.60
C LEU A 153 19.50 5.11 26.49
N GLU A 154 20.69 4.49 26.37
CA GLU A 154 21.66 4.85 25.34
C GLU A 154 21.09 4.61 23.95
N ALA A 155 20.39 3.48 23.73
CA ALA A 155 19.73 3.18 22.46
C ALA A 155 18.67 4.24 22.07
N VAL A 156 17.88 4.71 23.03
CA VAL A 156 16.86 5.76 22.78
C VAL A 156 17.51 7.11 22.48
N ILE A 157 18.56 7.48 23.22
CA ILE A 157 19.29 8.73 22.98
C ILE A 157 19.94 8.71 21.60
N GLU A 158 20.63 7.61 21.25
CA GLU A 158 21.27 7.48 19.94
C GLU A 158 20.26 7.54 18.79
N PHE A 159 19.08 6.92 18.96
CA PHE A 159 18.01 7.00 17.97
C PHE A 159 17.46 8.44 17.83
N ALA A 160 17.20 9.12 18.95
CA ALA A 160 16.72 10.50 18.94
C ALA A 160 17.74 11.48 18.32
N GLU A 161 19.04 11.30 18.61
CA GLU A 161 20.10 12.10 17.99
C GLU A 161 20.20 11.88 16.47
N LYS A 162 19.91 10.66 15.99
CA LYS A 162 19.85 10.34 14.56
C LYS A 162 18.62 10.93 13.87
N GLU A 163 17.45 10.99 14.54
CA GLU A 163 16.24 11.60 13.97
C GLU A 163 16.31 13.14 13.89
N ILE A 164 17.02 13.79 14.82
CA ILE A 164 17.12 15.27 14.87
C ILE A 164 18.13 15.81 13.85
N LYS A 165 19.10 14.99 13.41
CA LYS A 165 20.14 15.35 12.44
C LYS A 165 19.69 15.22 10.99
#